data_AF-A0A7S2WBF1-F1
#
_entry.id   AF-A0A7S2WBF1-F1
#
_cell.length_a   1.000
_cell.length_b   1.000
_cell.length_c   1.000
_cell.angle_alpha   90.00
_cell.angle_beta   90.00
_cell.angle_gamma   90.00
#
_symmetry.space_group_name_H-M   'P 1'
#
loop_
_entity.id
_entity.type
_entity.pdbx_description
1 polymer ?
#
loop_
_entity_poly.entity_id
_entity_poly.type
_entity_poly.pdbx_seq_one_letter_code
_entity_poly.pdbx_strand_id
1 'polypeptide(L)'
;DDGPEETSLGTQKQMCNRYVGSWKDGERHGQGVFYYANGAKYQGQWGKNAKEGYGVMVFEDGHFYEGGFSNDHMQEEDHNAPKKSKDDTLQAQIFLDGRDL
;
A
#
# COMPACT_ATOMS: atom_id res chain seq x y z
N ASP A 1 -30.04 33.93 14.36
CA ASP A 1 -29.83 32.62 15.00
C ASP A 1 -29.14 31.79 13.94
N ASP A 2 -27.86 32.07 13.74
CA ASP A 2 -27.02 31.43 12.73
C ASP A 2 -26.29 30.29 13.46
N GLY A 3 -26.74 29.07 13.20
CA GLY A 3 -26.09 27.86 13.70
C GLY A 3 -24.68 27.72 13.10
N PRO A 4 -23.74 27.08 13.81
CA PRO A 4 -22.39 26.94 13.30
C PRO A 4 -22.42 26.07 12.03
N GLU A 5 -21.92 26.66 10.95
CA GLU A 5 -21.61 25.99 9.70
C GLU A 5 -20.55 24.93 9.99
N GLU A 6 -20.93 23.65 9.92
CA GLU A 6 -20.00 22.52 10.09
C GLU A 6 -19.09 22.46 8.86
N THR A 7 -18.09 23.33 8.82
CA THR A 7 -16.96 23.22 7.90
C THR A 7 -16.19 21.97 8.29
N SER A 8 -16.59 20.83 7.72
CA SER A 8 -15.89 19.56 7.81
C SER A 8 -14.57 19.69 7.07
N LEU A 9 -13.60 20.37 7.69
CA LEU A 9 -12.19 20.22 7.37
C LEU A 9 -11.83 18.79 7.76
N GLY A 10 -12.00 17.88 6.79
CA GLY A 10 -11.63 16.48 6.92
C GLY A 10 -10.25 16.41 7.53
N THR A 11 -10.19 15.96 8.78
CA THR A 11 -8.94 15.84 9.51
C THR A 11 -8.10 14.84 8.73
N GLN A 12 -7.14 15.32 7.93
CA GLN A 12 -6.07 14.48 7.41
C GLN A 12 -5.37 13.92 8.64
N LYS A 13 -5.82 12.74 9.08
CA LYS A 13 -5.24 12.03 10.19
C LYS A 13 -3.81 11.74 9.75
N GLN A 14 -2.86 12.53 10.23
CA GLN A 14 -1.45 12.32 9.96
C GLN A 14 -1.13 10.92 10.47
N MET A 15 -1.03 9.96 9.55
CA MET A 15 -0.80 8.58 9.89
C MET A 15 0.69 8.45 10.21
N CYS A 16 1.05 7.64 11.20
CA CYS A 16 2.44 7.26 11.40
C CYS A 16 2.76 6.07 10.48
N ASN A 17 4.03 5.97 10.07
CA ASN A 17 4.52 4.79 9.39
C ASN A 17 4.31 3.56 10.29
N ARG A 18 3.67 2.51 9.78
CA ARG A 18 3.38 1.29 10.54
C ARG A 18 3.71 0.05 9.70
N TYR A 19 4.47 -0.86 10.27
CA TYR A 19 4.71 -2.18 9.70
C TYR A 19 3.93 -3.25 10.46
N VAL A 20 3.31 -4.18 9.73
CA VAL A 20 2.66 -5.37 10.26
C VAL A 20 3.14 -6.56 9.43
N GLY A 21 3.97 -7.42 10.00
CA GLY A 21 4.54 -8.53 9.26
C GLY A 21 5.60 -9.26 10.07
N SER A 22 6.36 -10.09 9.37
CA SER A 22 7.40 -10.89 9.98
C SER A 22 8.68 -10.08 10.17
N TRP A 23 9.40 -10.42 11.24
CA TRP A 23 10.68 -9.81 11.59
C TRP A 23 11.74 -10.91 11.69
N LYS A 24 12.95 -10.60 11.27
CA LYS A 24 14.11 -11.47 11.41
C LYS A 24 15.33 -10.61 11.74
N ASP A 25 16.03 -10.94 12.83
CA ASP A 25 17.24 -10.22 13.26
C ASP A 25 17.04 -8.70 13.46
N GLY A 26 15.83 -8.29 13.87
CA GLY A 26 15.47 -6.87 14.02
C GLY A 26 15.13 -6.16 12.71
N GLU A 27 15.10 -6.89 11.59
CA GLU A 27 14.78 -6.38 10.26
C GLU A 27 13.42 -6.89 9.78
N ARG A 28 12.72 -6.09 8.97
CA ARG A 28 11.52 -6.56 8.25
C ARG A 28 11.92 -7.66 7.28
N HIS A 29 11.22 -8.79 7.33
CA HIS A 29 11.55 -9.97 6.55
C HIS A 29 10.32 -10.82 6.26
N GLY A 30 10.29 -11.55 5.15
CA GLY A 30 9.16 -12.40 4.77
C GLY A 30 7.93 -11.59 4.35
N GLN A 31 6.73 -12.09 4.59
CA GLN A 31 5.49 -11.39 4.20
C GLN A 31 5.16 -10.28 5.20
N GLY A 32 4.76 -9.11 4.68
CA GLY A 32 4.35 -8.00 5.53
C GLY A 32 3.66 -6.85 4.79
N VAL A 33 2.96 -6.06 5.58
CA VAL A 33 2.23 -4.87 5.15
C VAL A 33 2.85 -3.64 5.79
N PHE A 34 3.20 -2.65 4.97
CA PHE A 34 3.68 -1.36 5.42
C PHE A 34 2.69 -0.26 5.04
N TYR A 35 2.23 0.46 6.05
CA TYR A 35 1.39 1.63 5.93
C TYR A 35 2.30 2.85 6.01
N TYR A 36 2.29 3.66 4.96
CA TYR A 36 3.04 4.90 4.90
C TYR A 36 2.21 6.05 5.50
N ALA A 37 2.90 7.03 6.08
CA ALA A 37 2.30 8.21 6.68
C ALA A 37 1.51 9.08 5.69
N ASN A 38 1.87 9.03 4.40
CA ASN A 38 1.16 9.71 3.31
C ASN A 38 -0.12 8.98 2.88
N GLY A 39 -0.45 7.84 3.48
CA GLY A 39 -1.62 7.03 3.12
C GLY A 39 -1.35 5.96 2.06
N ALA A 40 -0.14 5.88 1.50
CA ALA A 40 0.24 4.75 0.67
C ALA A 40 0.32 3.45 1.50
N LYS A 41 0.17 2.30 0.84
CA LYS A 41 0.24 0.97 1.46
C LYS A 41 1.04 0.03 0.58
N TYR A 42 1.96 -0.72 1.15
CA TYR A 42 2.62 -1.84 0.49
C TYR A 42 2.27 -3.15 1.19
N GLN A 43 1.98 -4.20 0.42
CA GLN A 43 1.79 -5.55 0.90
C GLN A 43 2.59 -6.50 0.02
N GLY A 44 3.54 -7.23 0.61
CA GLY A 44 4.37 -8.14 -0.17
C GLY A 44 5.53 -8.69 0.63
N GLN A 45 6.55 -9.14 -0.10
CA GLN A 45 7.75 -9.72 0.51
C GLN A 45 8.74 -8.63 0.94
N TRP A 46 9.43 -8.92 2.04
CA TRP A 46 10.43 -8.08 2.66
C TRP A 46 11.71 -8.87 2.85
N GLY A 47 12.83 -8.22 2.64
CA GLY A 47 14.15 -8.76 2.95
C GLY A 47 15.07 -7.64 3.41
N LYS A 48 15.71 -7.80 4.58
CA LYS A 48 16.68 -6.83 5.12
C LYS A 48 16.15 -5.39 5.13
N ASN A 49 14.92 -5.22 5.64
CA ASN A 49 14.21 -3.93 5.65
C ASN A 49 13.80 -3.33 4.30
N ALA A 50 14.07 -4.00 3.17
CA ALA A 50 13.67 -3.56 1.84
C ALA A 50 12.47 -4.36 1.31
N LYS A 51 11.68 -3.75 0.43
CA LYS A 51 10.67 -4.46 -0.38
C LYS A 51 11.39 -5.36 -1.38
N GLU A 52 10.97 -6.62 -1.44
CA GLU A 52 11.58 -7.68 -2.24
C GLU A 52 10.50 -8.55 -2.88
N GLY A 53 10.86 -9.35 -3.88
CA GLY A 53 9.98 -10.33 -4.50
C GLY A 53 8.67 -9.74 -5.04
N TYR A 54 7.60 -10.51 -5.05
CA TYR A 54 6.29 -10.04 -5.49
C TYR A 54 5.55 -9.26 -4.41
N GLY A 55 4.87 -8.17 -4.78
CA GLY A 55 4.03 -7.39 -3.89
C GLY A 55 3.06 -6.45 -4.60
N VAL A 56 2.21 -5.81 -3.81
CA VAL A 56 1.23 -4.81 -4.22
C VAL A 56 1.52 -3.50 -3.49
N MET A 57 1.70 -2.42 -4.24
CA MET A 57 1.84 -1.05 -3.72
C MET A 57 0.65 -0.22 -4.14
N VAL A 58 -0.13 0.24 -3.18
CA VAL A 58 -1.20 1.24 -3.35
C VAL A 58 -0.62 2.61 -3.03
N PHE A 59 -0.70 3.53 -3.99
CA PHE A 59 -0.26 4.91 -3.84
C PHE A 59 -1.34 5.76 -3.16
N GLU A 60 -0.95 6.92 -2.62
CA GLU A 60 -1.87 7.85 -1.98
C GLU A 60 -2.96 8.36 -2.94
N ASP A 61 -2.64 8.50 -4.23
CA ASP A 61 -3.59 8.86 -5.29
C ASP A 61 -4.60 7.76 -5.62
N GLY A 62 -4.44 6.57 -5.01
CA GLY A 62 -5.31 5.43 -5.23
C GLY A 62 -4.94 4.55 -6.42
N HIS A 63 -3.96 4.92 -7.23
CA HIS A 63 -3.32 4.00 -8.17
C HIS A 63 -2.67 2.85 -7.41
N PHE A 64 -2.47 1.72 -8.07
CA PHE A 64 -1.63 0.68 -7.49
C PHE A 64 -0.72 0.04 -8.54
N TYR A 65 0.32 -0.58 -8.03
CA TYR A 65 1.24 -1.43 -8.76
C TYR A 65 1.19 -2.81 -8.13
N GLU A 66 1.11 -3.83 -8.96
CA GLU A 66 1.17 -5.24 -8.57
C GLU A 66 2.25 -5.89 -9.43
N GLY A 67 3.32 -6.38 -8.80
CA GLY A 67 4.46 -6.91 -9.54
C GLY A 67 5.70 -7.14 -8.68
N GLY A 68 6.84 -7.26 -9.35
CA GLY A 68 8.13 -7.51 -8.72
C GLY A 68 8.74 -6.28 -8.03
N PHE A 69 9.42 -6.51 -6.93
CA PHE A 69 10.21 -5.55 -6.17
C PHE A 69 11.61 -6.12 -5.96
N SER A 70 12.61 -5.26 -6.03
CA SER A 70 14.01 -5.61 -5.72
C SER A 70 14.65 -4.42 -5.04
N ASN A 71 15.10 -4.60 -3.80
CA ASN A 71 15.73 -3.59 -2.97
C ASN A 71 14.97 -2.25 -2.96
N ASP A 72 13.68 -2.29 -2.64
CA ASP A 72 12.73 -1.17 -2.63
C ASP A 72 12.30 -0.60 -4.00
N HIS A 73 12.90 -1.03 -5.10
CA HIS A 73 12.53 -0.61 -6.45
C HIS A 73 11.45 -1.51 -7.04
N MET A 74 10.42 -0.90 -7.62
CA MET A 74 9.45 -1.59 -8.48
C MET A 74 10.14 -2.04 -9.75
N GLN A 75 9.98 -3.31 -10.11
CA GLN A 75 10.49 -3.85 -11.36
C GLN A 75 9.44 -3.63 -12.45
N GLU A 76 9.73 -2.74 -13.40
CA GLU A 76 8.84 -2.53 -14.54
C GLU A 76 8.95 -3.75 -15.47
N GLU A 77 7.97 -4.65 -15.41
CA GLU A 77 7.83 -5.74 -16.37
C GLU A 77 7.27 -5.16 -17.67
N ASP A 78 8.18 -4.65 -18.50
CA ASP A 78 7.93 -4.14 -19.86
C ASP A 78 7.14 -2.81 -19.92
N HIS A 79 7.45 -1.96 -20.90
CA HIS A 79 6.96 -0.58 -21.03
C HIS A 79 5.46 -0.48 -21.40
N ASN A 80 4.75 -1.61 -21.29
CA ASN A 80 3.36 -1.79 -21.66
C ASN A 80 2.54 -2.42 -20.51
N ALA A 81 3.11 -2.56 -19.30
CA ALA A 81 2.34 -3.01 -18.14
C ALA A 81 1.23 -2.01 -17.84
N PRO A 82 -0.05 -2.44 -17.81
CA PRO A 82 -1.14 -1.54 -17.46
C PRO A 82 -0.94 -1.08 -16.01
N LYS A 83 -0.82 0.23 -15.81
CA LYS A 83 -1.00 0.85 -14.49
C LYS A 83 -2.46 0.58 -14.11
N LYS A 84 -2.69 -0.53 -13.44
CA LYS A 84 -4.04 -0.98 -13.11
C LYS A 84 -4.69 0.09 -12.22
N SER A 85 -5.78 0.67 -12.70
CA SER A 85 -6.55 1.67 -11.98
C SER A 85 -7.57 0.97 -11.07
N LYS A 86 -8.12 1.70 -10.09
CA LYS A 86 -9.21 1.22 -9.22
C LYS A 86 -10.41 0.68 -10.02
N ASP A 87 -10.64 1.20 -11.23
CA ASP A 87 -11.72 0.75 -12.14
C ASP A 87 -11.45 -0.64 -12.75
N ASP A 88 -10.19 -0.97 -13.07
CA ASP A 88 -9.81 -2.26 -13.64
C ASP A 88 -9.79 -3.40 -12.59
N THR A 89 -9.97 -3.07 -11.32
CA THR A 89 -9.52 -3.93 -10.21
C THR A 89 -10.47 -3.98 -9.03
N LEU A 90 -11.77 -4.20 -9.31
CA LEU A 90 -12.72 -4.74 -8.31
C LEU A 90 -12.15 -5.96 -7.55
N GLN A 91 -11.17 -6.68 -8.12
CA GLN A 91 -10.41 -7.77 -7.52
C GLN A 91 -9.44 -7.31 -6.41
N ALA A 92 -8.78 -6.15 -6.51
CA ALA A 92 -7.78 -5.70 -5.53
C ALA A 92 -8.43 -5.15 -4.26
N GLN A 93 -9.61 -4.52 -4.39
CA GLN A 93 -10.39 -4.08 -3.25
C GLN A 93 -10.83 -5.29 -2.39
N ILE A 94 -11.16 -6.43 -3.02
CA ILE A 94 -11.49 -7.68 -2.33
C ILE A 94 -10.28 -8.23 -1.56
N PHE A 95 -9.07 -8.20 -2.15
CA PHE A 95 -7.84 -8.64 -1.48
C PHE A 95 -7.39 -7.73 -0.33
N LEU A 96 -7.71 -6.43 -0.37
CA LEU A 96 -7.33 -5.47 0.67
C LEU A 96 -8.32 -5.42 1.85
N ASP A 97 -9.60 -5.69 1.61
CA ASP A 97 -10.66 -5.67 2.62
C ASP A 97 -10.82 -6.99 3.39
N GLY A 98 -10.00 -8.01 3.11
CA GLY A 98 -9.99 -9.26 3.88
C GLY A 98 -11.33 -10.01 3.87
N ARG A 99 -12.13 -9.85 2.81
CA ARG A 99 -13.29 -10.71 2.57
C ARG A 99 -12.80 -11.99 1.90
N ASP A 100 -12.14 -12.83 2.68
CA ASP A 100 -12.07 -14.25 2.39
C ASP A 100 -13.51 -14.77 2.28
N LEU A 101 -13.87 -15.32 1.12
CA LEU A 101 -15.09 -16.11 0.90
C LEU A 101 -14.93 -17.50 1.56
#